data_AF-A0A5C4RBM2-F1
#
_entry.id   AF-A0A5C4RBM2-F1
#
_cell.length_a   1.000
_cell.length_b   1.000
_cell.length_c   1.000
_cell.angle_alpha   90.00
_cell.angle_beta   90.00
_cell.angle_gamma   90.00
#
_symmetry.space_group_name_H-M   'P 1'
#
loop_
_entity.id
_entity.type
_entity.pdbx_description
1 polymer ?
#
loop_
_entity_poly.entity_id
_entity_poly.type
_entity_poly.pdbx_seq_one_letter_code
_entity_poly.pdbx_strand_id
1 'polypeptide(L)'
;VIPGMVQAESISFFTGLTMRWFRDAFCAEEKLLAERLGVDAYNLLEDMAARVPAGAYGIMPIFSDVMRFKAWYHAAPSFINLSIDPEKCNKATL
;
A
#
# COMPACT_ATOMS: atom_id res chain seq x y z
N VAL A 1 -17.27 20.62 15.69
CA VAL A 1 -18.05 19.81 16.66
C VAL A 1 -19.52 20.11 16.45
N ILE A 2 -20.37 19.09 16.28
CA ILE A 2 -21.82 19.26 16.12
C ILE A 2 -22.50 19.00 17.47
N PRO A 3 -23.20 19.99 18.07
CA PRO A 3 -23.88 19.80 19.35
C PRO A 3 -24.91 18.66 19.31
N GLY A 4 -24.91 17.81 20.35
CA GLY A 4 -25.84 16.68 20.47
C GLY A 4 -25.47 15.43 19.68
N MET A 5 -24.32 15.40 19.00
CA MET A 5 -23.87 14.26 18.18
C MET A 5 -22.57 13.65 18.72
N VAL A 6 -22.46 12.33 18.62
CA VAL A 6 -21.22 11.56 18.91
C VAL A 6 -20.73 10.85 17.65
N GLN A 7 -19.43 10.62 17.56
CA GLN A 7 -18.79 9.87 16.47
C GLN A 7 -18.02 8.69 17.06
N ALA A 8 -18.23 7.50 16.51
CA ALA A 8 -17.33 6.38 16.73
C ALA A 8 -16.11 6.54 15.81
N GLU A 9 -14.93 6.72 16.40
CA GLU A 9 -13.69 6.89 15.67
C GLU A 9 -12.83 5.64 15.78
N SER A 10 -12.31 5.19 14.64
CA SER A 10 -11.29 4.15 14.54
C SER A 10 -10.21 4.63 13.58
N ILE A 11 -8.96 4.28 13.89
CA ILE A 11 -7.79 4.76 13.17
C ILE A 11 -7.05 3.56 12.59
N SER A 12 -6.91 3.53 11.26
CA SER A 12 -6.03 2.59 10.57
C SER A 12 -4.63 3.18 10.48
N PHE A 13 -3.72 2.67 11.31
CA PHE A 13 -2.32 3.10 11.29
C PHE A 13 -1.63 2.68 10.00
N PHE A 14 -0.65 3.48 9.59
CA PHE A 14 0.29 3.23 8.52
C PHE A 14 -0.22 3.12 7.09
N THR A 15 -1.52 3.07 6.82
CA THR A 15 -2.08 3.00 5.46
C THR A 15 -1.39 3.92 4.44
N GLY A 16 -1.40 5.25 4.66
CA GLY A 16 -0.73 6.18 3.76
C GLY A 16 0.80 6.17 3.88
N LEU A 17 1.34 5.82 5.05
CA LEU A 17 2.79 5.79 5.28
C LEU A 17 3.45 4.60 4.58
N THR A 18 2.80 3.43 4.57
CA THR A 18 3.26 2.23 3.88
C THR A 18 3.20 2.42 2.37
N MET A 19 2.19 3.10 1.84
CA MET A 19 2.14 3.46 0.43
C MET A 19 3.28 4.39 0.02
N ARG A 20 3.61 5.40 0.86
CA ARG A 20 4.79 6.25 0.65
C ARG A 20 6.08 5.45 0.70
N TRP A 21 6.23 4.59 1.71
CA TRP A 21 7.39 3.72 1.85
C TRP A 21 7.56 2.82 0.62
N PHE A 22 6.51 2.16 0.15
CA PHE A 22 6.57 1.30 -1.04
C PHE A 22 7.00 2.09 -2.28
N ARG A 23 6.39 3.25 -2.51
CA ARG A 23 6.74 4.14 -3.62
C ARG A 23 8.20 4.56 -3.56
N ASP A 24 8.68 4.99 -2.40
CA ASP A 24 10.03 5.53 -2.25
C ASP A 24 11.12 4.44 -2.19
N ALA A 25 10.78 3.22 -1.74
CA ALA A 25 11.72 2.10 -1.65
C ALA A 25 11.84 1.29 -2.95
N PHE A 26 10.73 1.10 -3.69
CA PHE A 26 10.70 0.17 -4.83
C PHE A 26 10.33 0.84 -6.17
N CYS A 27 9.74 2.03 -6.16
CA CYS A 27 9.14 2.64 -7.35
C CYS A 27 9.93 3.86 -7.89
N ALA A 28 11.25 3.85 -7.76
CA ALA A 28 12.10 4.97 -8.20
C ALA A 28 12.00 5.24 -9.72
N GLU A 29 11.91 4.19 -10.52
CA GLU A 29 11.77 4.29 -11.98
C GLU A 29 10.39 4.81 -12.38
N GLU A 30 9.34 4.34 -11.71
CA GLU A 30 7.97 4.78 -11.92
C GLU A 30 7.80 6.26 -11.55
N LYS A 31 8.52 6.76 -10.53
CA LYS A 31 8.55 8.21 -10.22
C LYS A 31 9.10 9.02 -11.39
N LEU A 32 10.23 8.61 -11.96
CA LEU A 32 10.82 9.28 -13.13
C LEU A 32 9.90 9.20 -14.36
N LEU A 33 9.22 8.08 -14.55
CA LEU A 33 8.25 7.93 -15.63
C LEU A 33 7.04 8.83 -15.43
N ALA A 34 6.49 8.89 -14.21
CA ALA A 34 5.38 9.76 -13.85
C ALA A 34 5.72 11.24 -14.08
N GLU A 35 6.94 11.67 -13.70
CA GLU A 35 7.45 13.02 -14.00
C GLU A 35 7.45 13.31 -15.51
N ARG A 36 7.94 12.38 -16.34
CA ARG A 36 7.95 12.53 -17.81
C ARG A 36 6.55 12.58 -18.41
N LEU A 37 5.61 11.84 -17.82
CA LEU A 37 4.20 11.81 -18.24
C LEU A 37 3.39 12.98 -17.69
N GLY A 38 3.94 13.76 -16.75
CA GLY A 38 3.23 14.87 -16.11
C GLY A 38 2.11 14.42 -15.16
N VAL A 39 2.23 13.23 -14.57
CA VAL A 39 1.24 12.66 -13.63
C VAL A 39 1.86 12.40 -12.26
N ASP A 40 1.03 12.23 -11.23
CA ASP A 40 1.52 11.76 -9.93
C ASP A 40 1.94 10.29 -10.01
N ALA A 41 2.98 9.92 -9.28
CA ALA A 41 3.49 8.54 -9.27
C ALA A 41 2.44 7.54 -8.78
N TYR A 42 1.55 7.91 -7.86
CA TYR A 42 0.46 7.04 -7.43
C TYR A 42 -0.57 6.81 -8.54
N ASN A 43 -0.85 7.81 -9.39
CA ASN A 43 -1.75 7.60 -10.54
C ASN A 43 -1.17 6.55 -11.50
N LEU A 44 0.14 6.61 -11.77
CA LEU A 44 0.80 5.61 -12.60
C LEU A 44 0.75 4.21 -11.97
N LEU A 45 0.98 4.11 -10.65
CA LEU A 45 0.90 2.83 -9.93
C LEU A 45 -0.55 2.29 -9.90
N GLU A 46 -1.55 3.16 -9.77
CA GLU A 46 -2.96 2.79 -9.87
C GLU A 46 -3.31 2.26 -11.27
N ASP A 47 -2.84 2.91 -12.34
CA ASP A 47 -3.03 2.44 -13.72
C ASP A 47 -2.38 1.07 -13.98
N MET A 48 -1.25 0.80 -13.33
CA MET A 48 -0.60 -0.52 -13.35
C MET A 48 -1.44 -1.56 -12.60
N ALA A 49 -1.84 -1.24 -11.36
CA ALA A 49 -2.64 -2.11 -10.51
C ALA A 49 -4.04 -2.40 -11.09
N ALA A 50 -4.61 -1.48 -11.88
CA ALA A 50 -5.90 -1.67 -12.56
C ALA A 50 -5.92 -2.85 -13.54
N ARG A 51 -4.75 -3.32 -13.98
CA ARG A 51 -4.60 -4.50 -14.86
C ARG A 51 -4.53 -5.81 -14.07
N VAL A 52 -4.38 -5.74 -12.75
CA VAL A 52 -4.32 -6.90 -11.85
C VAL A 52 -5.75 -7.32 -11.51
N PRO A 53 -6.08 -8.63 -11.60
CA PRO A 53 -7.41 -9.09 -11.22
C PRO A 53 -7.67 -8.90 -9.72
N ALA A 54 -8.94 -8.81 -9.37
CA ALA A 54 -9.38 -8.76 -7.97
C ALA A 54 -8.73 -9.89 -7.16
N GLY A 55 -8.21 -9.55 -5.98
CA GLY A 55 -7.50 -10.46 -5.09
C GLY A 55 -5.98 -10.53 -5.30
N ALA A 56 -5.39 -9.78 -6.25
CA ALA A 56 -3.94 -9.65 -6.43
C ALA A 56 -3.19 -11.00 -6.45
N TYR A 57 -3.77 -12.01 -7.12
CA TYR A 57 -3.25 -13.38 -7.16
C TYR A 57 -3.03 -14.04 -5.79
N GLY A 58 -3.69 -13.55 -4.73
CA GLY A 58 -3.57 -14.04 -3.36
C GLY A 58 -2.42 -13.41 -2.57
N ILE A 59 -1.71 -12.43 -3.14
CA ILE A 59 -0.66 -11.68 -2.45
C ILE A 59 -1.31 -10.85 -1.34
N MET A 60 -0.72 -10.91 -0.15
CA MET A 60 -1.20 -10.15 1.01
C MET A 60 -0.08 -9.32 1.63
N PRO A 61 -0.30 -8.02 1.84
CA PRO A 61 0.56 -7.21 2.67
C PRO A 61 0.25 -7.41 4.16
N ILE A 62 1.30 -7.49 4.98
CA ILE A 62 1.24 -7.47 6.44
C ILE A 62 2.02 -6.23 6.90
N PHE A 63 1.29 -5.17 7.25
CA PHE A 63 1.86 -3.89 7.68
C PHE A 63 1.49 -3.50 9.12
N SER A 64 0.60 -4.26 9.74
CA SER A 64 0.24 -4.12 11.14
C SER A 64 -0.06 -5.49 11.74
N ASP A 65 0.10 -5.59 13.06
CA ASP A 65 -0.25 -6.77 13.85
C ASP A 65 -1.15 -6.34 15.02
N VAL A 66 -1.43 -7.25 15.95
CA VAL A 66 -2.10 -7.01 17.24
C VAL A 66 -1.64 -5.68 17.83
N MET A 67 -2.62 -4.79 18.02
CA MET A 67 -2.38 -3.42 18.41
C MET A 67 -1.90 -3.32 19.86
N ARG A 68 -0.58 -3.25 20.05
CA ARG A 68 0.05 -3.05 21.36
C ARG A 68 0.23 -1.56 21.66
N PHE A 69 -0.86 -0.86 21.95
CA PHE A 69 -0.88 0.60 22.19
C PHE A 69 0.18 1.12 23.17
N LYS A 70 0.53 0.36 24.20
CA LYS A 70 1.55 0.77 25.19
C LYS A 70 2.98 0.73 24.64
N ALA A 71 3.25 -0.06 23.61
CA ALA A 71 4.59 -0.31 23.09
C ALA A 71 4.81 0.27 21.68
N TRP A 72 3.75 0.76 21.01
CA TRP A 72 3.82 1.31 19.64
C TRP A 72 4.53 0.35 18.67
N TYR A 73 4.30 -0.96 18.86
CA TYR A 73 4.89 -2.02 18.06
C TYR A 73 3.93 -2.48 16.97
N HIS A 74 4.43 -2.63 15.76
CA HIS A 74 3.68 -3.06 14.58
C HIS A 74 4.45 -4.16 13.84
N ALA A 75 3.76 -4.92 12.98
CA ALA A 75 4.40 -5.89 12.11
C ALA A 75 5.48 -5.23 11.24
N ALA A 76 6.58 -5.95 11.02
CA ALA A 76 7.51 -5.61 9.95
C ALA A 76 6.77 -5.70 8.60
N PRO A 77 6.86 -4.67 7.74
CA PRO A 77 6.20 -4.70 6.44
C PRO A 77 6.61 -5.92 5.63
N SER A 78 5.64 -6.74 5.25
CA SER A 78 5.89 -7.99 4.54
C SER A 78 4.87 -8.20 3.44
N PHE A 79 5.29 -8.77 2.32
CA PHE A 79 4.40 -9.33 1.31
C PHE A 79 4.54 -10.85 1.35
N ILE A 80 3.40 -11.55 1.48
CA ILE A 80 3.34 -13.01 1.52
C ILE A 80 2.55 -13.54 0.32
N ASN A 81 2.67 -14.86 0.10
CA ASN A 81 2.05 -15.59 -1.03
C ASN A 81 2.57 -15.18 -2.42
N LEU A 82 3.81 -14.74 -2.51
CA LEU A 82 4.44 -14.45 -3.81
C LEU A 82 4.61 -15.75 -4.62
N SER A 83 3.96 -15.81 -5.78
CA SER A 83 4.28 -16.77 -6.84
C SER A 83 5.69 -16.55 -7.39
N ILE A 84 6.31 -17.61 -7.91
CA ILE A 84 7.55 -17.50 -8.68
C ILE A 84 7.32 -17.02 -10.12
N ASP A 85 6.06 -16.95 -10.56
CA ASP A 85 5.66 -16.44 -11.87
C ASP A 85 5.80 -14.90 -11.90
N PRO A 86 6.74 -14.34 -12.68
CA PRO A 86 7.01 -12.89 -12.69
C PRO A 86 5.86 -12.08 -13.30
N GLU A 87 4.99 -12.70 -14.12
CA GLU A 87 3.81 -12.04 -14.67
C GLU A 87 2.73 -11.82 -13.58
N LYS A 88 2.79 -12.58 -12.49
CA LYS A 88 1.88 -12.49 -11.33
C LYS A 88 2.47 -11.82 -10.11
N CYS A 89 3.80 -11.72 -10.03
CA CYS A 89 4.52 -11.13 -8.90
C CYS A 89 5.48 -10.05 -9.39
N ASN A 90 4.97 -8.82 -9.42
CA ASN A 90 5.71 -7.63 -9.82
C ASN A 90 5.16 -6.39 -9.12
N LYS A 91 5.74 -5.21 -9.37
CA LYS A 91 5.35 -3.96 -8.71
C LYS A 91 3.87 -3.59 -8.88
N ALA A 92 3.20 -4.03 -9.94
CA ALA A 92 1.77 -3.76 -10.12
C ALA A 92 0.89 -4.55 -9.14
N THR A 93 1.41 -5.67 -8.63
CA THR A 93 0.70 -6.60 -7.74
C THR A 93 1.03 -6.42 -6.26
N LEU A 94 2.00 -5.54 -5.94
CA LEU A 94 2.48 -5.23 -4.59
C LEU A 94 1.91 -3.89 -4.09
#